data_AF-A0AAX0XV25-F1
#
_entry.id   AF-A0AAX0XV25-F1
#
_cell.length_a   1.000
_cell.length_b   1.000
_cell.length_c   1.000
_cell.angle_alpha   90.00
_cell.angle_beta   90.00
_cell.angle_gamma   90.00
#
_symmetry.space_group_name_H-M   'P 1'
#
loop_
_entity.id
_entity.type
_entity.pdbx_description
1 polymer ?
#
loop_
_entity_poly.entity_id
_entity_poly.type
_entity_poly.pdbx_seq_one_letter_code
_entity_poly.pdbx_strand_id
1 'polypeptide(L)'
;MTQNEQSTGAKRPFKQTRALIRLALNEGLTQKEIAALCRTQQSIVSAWAKGTKLANEGQLTELLTRYGHTLRRQSFRLYWSIDDETNTKKFYRVEGKVIFQHIFYNLRRDTRSGKQHKINPEERLIVHHQGQDTFRIVSQARIQFNDGLLLDSHQDDSIWFSSISPPLTGKQLVCHLDKAGTEIASTWPSDGHALPFLIRQAMLQHGFPVEGIEEYPAQW
;
A
#
# COMPACT_ATOMS: atom_id res chain seq x y z
N MET A 1 -40.92 3.73 -32.07
CA MET A 1 -39.71 4.58 -32.21
C MET A 1 -39.79 5.57 -31.07
N THR A 2 -38.89 5.60 -30.09
CA THR A 2 -37.43 5.78 -30.11
C THR A 2 -36.87 5.26 -28.77
N GLN A 3 -35.99 4.26 -28.82
CA GLN A 3 -34.54 4.33 -28.56
C GLN A 3 -34.15 4.14 -27.08
N ASN A 4 -33.53 2.98 -26.84
CA ASN A 4 -32.83 2.59 -25.63
C ASN A 4 -31.58 3.46 -25.43
N GLU A 5 -31.46 4.10 -24.26
CA GLU A 5 -30.17 4.53 -23.74
C GLU A 5 -29.61 3.43 -22.82
N GLN A 6 -28.88 2.48 -23.42
CA GLN A 6 -27.97 1.64 -22.66
C GLN A 6 -26.73 2.48 -22.33
N SER A 7 -26.57 2.88 -21.06
CA SER A 7 -25.34 3.48 -20.58
C SER A 7 -24.20 2.47 -20.69
N THR A 8 -23.29 2.67 -21.65
CA THR A 8 -22.08 1.87 -21.81
C THR A 8 -21.11 2.14 -20.66
N GLY A 9 -21.21 1.36 -19.59
CA GLY A 9 -20.23 1.35 -18.51
C GLY A 9 -18.85 0.98 -19.08
N ALA A 10 -17.94 1.95 -19.12
CA ALA A 10 -16.58 1.75 -19.60
C ALA A 10 -15.92 0.61 -18.81
N LYS A 11 -15.58 -0.47 -19.51
CA LYS A 11 -15.01 -1.68 -18.91
C LYS A 11 -13.64 -1.34 -18.32
N ARG A 12 -13.53 -1.32 -17.00
CA ARG A 12 -12.28 -0.97 -16.31
C ARG A 12 -11.19 -2.00 -16.63
N PRO A 13 -10.04 -1.57 -17.19
CA PRO A 13 -8.93 -2.47 -17.49
C PRO A 13 -8.22 -2.90 -16.21
N PHE A 14 -7.91 -4.19 -16.11
CA PHE A 14 -7.24 -4.77 -14.95
C PHE A 14 -5.72 -4.71 -15.11
N LYS A 15 -5.06 -3.81 -14.37
CA LYS A 15 -3.62 -3.53 -14.49
C LYS A 15 -2.72 -4.77 -14.30
N GLN A 16 -3.14 -5.77 -13.52
CA GLN A 16 -2.35 -6.96 -13.23
C GLN A 16 -2.70 -8.16 -14.14
N THR A 17 -3.34 -7.92 -15.30
CA THR A 17 -3.75 -8.98 -16.24
C THR A 17 -2.58 -9.93 -16.55
N ARG A 18 -1.41 -9.38 -16.92
CA ARG A 18 -0.23 -10.20 -17.28
C ARG A 18 0.22 -11.13 -16.15
N ALA A 19 0.22 -10.63 -14.91
CA ALA A 19 0.60 -11.41 -13.74
C ALA A 19 -0.40 -12.53 -13.46
N LEU A 20 -1.71 -12.24 -13.62
CA LEU A 20 -2.78 -13.22 -13.44
C LEU A 20 -2.71 -14.35 -14.49
N ILE A 21 -2.48 -14.00 -15.76
CA ILE A 21 -2.34 -15.00 -16.83
C ILE A 21 -1.09 -15.86 -16.61
N ARG A 22 0.04 -15.27 -16.19
CA ARG A 22 1.26 -16.02 -15.85
C ARG A 22 1.04 -17.01 -14.72
N LEU A 23 0.28 -16.63 -13.69
CA LEU A 23 -0.10 -17.53 -12.60
C LEU A 23 -0.88 -18.74 -13.10
N ALA A 24 -1.89 -18.52 -13.94
CA ALA A 24 -2.66 -19.61 -14.55
C ALA A 24 -1.78 -20.54 -15.41
N LEU A 25 -0.87 -19.98 -16.22
CA LEU A 25 0.06 -20.76 -17.04
C LEU A 25 1.04 -21.60 -16.19
N ASN A 26 1.53 -21.06 -15.08
CA ASN A 26 2.46 -21.76 -14.19
C ASN A 26 1.78 -22.94 -13.46
N GLU A 27 0.48 -22.87 -13.24
CA GLU A 27 -0.35 -23.95 -12.68
C GLU A 27 -0.74 -25.00 -13.74
N GLY A 28 -0.18 -24.91 -14.95
CA GLY A 28 -0.35 -25.90 -16.00
C GLY A 28 -1.51 -25.65 -16.95
N LEU A 29 -2.29 -24.57 -16.78
CA LEU A 29 -3.32 -24.21 -17.76
C LEU A 29 -2.69 -23.77 -19.07
N THR A 30 -3.28 -24.20 -20.18
CA THR A 30 -2.93 -23.73 -21.51
C THR A 30 -3.64 -22.42 -21.86
N GLN A 31 -3.10 -21.66 -22.83
CA GLN A 31 -3.75 -20.44 -23.30
C GLN A 31 -5.15 -20.68 -23.90
N LYS A 32 -5.41 -21.89 -24.42
CA LYS A 32 -6.73 -22.28 -24.96
C LYS A 32 -7.74 -22.46 -23.82
N GLU A 33 -7.35 -23.12 -22.74
CA GLU A 33 -8.20 -23.30 -21.55
C GLU A 33 -8.48 -21.97 -20.86
N ILE A 34 -7.46 -21.12 -20.73
CA ILE A 34 -7.61 -19.76 -20.19
C ILE A 34 -8.59 -18.95 -21.06
N ALA A 35 -8.50 -19.08 -22.39
CA ALA A 35 -9.42 -18.40 -23.31
C ALA A 35 -10.86 -18.88 -23.14
N ALA A 36 -11.06 -20.19 -22.97
CA ALA A 36 -12.38 -20.76 -22.70
C ALA A 36 -12.95 -20.26 -21.36
N LEU A 37 -12.13 -20.24 -20.29
CA LEU A 37 -12.53 -19.74 -18.96
C LEU A 37 -12.92 -18.25 -19.01
N CYS A 38 -12.18 -17.44 -19.75
CA CYS A 38 -12.41 -15.99 -19.87
C CYS A 38 -13.38 -15.62 -21.01
N ARG A 39 -14.02 -16.60 -21.65
CA ARG A 39 -14.93 -16.43 -22.81
C ARG A 39 -14.34 -15.51 -23.89
N THR A 40 -13.10 -15.78 -24.27
CA THR A 40 -12.32 -14.98 -25.21
C THR A 40 -11.56 -15.88 -26.19
N GLN A 41 -10.73 -15.29 -27.07
CA GLN A 41 -9.89 -16.01 -28.02
C GLN A 41 -8.48 -16.24 -27.49
N GLN A 42 -7.83 -17.33 -27.89
CA GLN A 42 -6.45 -17.64 -27.50
C GLN A 42 -5.45 -16.56 -27.93
N SER A 43 -5.68 -15.90 -29.07
CA SER A 43 -4.89 -14.75 -29.54
C SER A 43 -4.93 -13.56 -28.57
N ILE A 44 -6.08 -13.32 -27.95
CA ILE A 44 -6.27 -12.27 -26.92
C ILE A 44 -5.53 -12.65 -25.63
N VAL A 45 -5.61 -13.91 -25.20
CA VAL A 45 -4.85 -14.42 -24.05
C VAL A 45 -3.34 -14.32 -24.30
N SER A 46 -2.89 -14.60 -25.52
CA SER A 46 -1.47 -14.42 -25.90
C SER A 46 -1.04 -12.95 -25.76
N ALA A 47 -1.87 -12.00 -26.18
CA ALA A 47 -1.61 -10.57 -25.99
C ALA A 47 -1.56 -10.17 -24.50
N TRP A 48 -2.45 -10.74 -23.68
CA TRP A 48 -2.44 -10.56 -22.23
C TRP A 48 -1.18 -11.13 -21.56
N ALA A 49 -0.74 -12.33 -21.95
CA ALA A 49 0.48 -12.96 -21.45
C ALA A 49 1.75 -12.17 -21.82
N LYS A 50 1.77 -11.58 -23.02
CA LYS A 50 2.84 -10.69 -23.49
C LYS A 50 2.78 -9.30 -22.83
N GLY A 51 1.62 -8.89 -22.32
CA GLY A 51 1.39 -7.57 -21.72
C GLY A 51 1.11 -6.46 -22.72
N THR A 52 0.77 -6.81 -23.97
CA THR A 52 0.47 -5.84 -25.03
C THR A 52 -0.98 -5.34 -24.97
N LYS A 53 -1.87 -6.06 -24.28
CA LYS A 53 -3.24 -5.65 -23.97
C LYS A 53 -3.58 -5.97 -22.52
N LEU A 54 -4.47 -5.18 -21.93
CA LEU A 54 -5.09 -5.47 -20.63
C LEU A 54 -6.45 -6.13 -20.84
N ALA A 55 -6.81 -7.04 -19.95
CA ALA A 55 -8.16 -7.58 -19.89
C ALA A 55 -9.04 -6.67 -19.04
N ASN A 56 -10.34 -6.77 -19.23
CA ASN A 56 -11.29 -6.13 -18.33
C ASN A 56 -11.56 -7.02 -17.12
N GLU A 57 -11.86 -6.42 -15.97
CA GLU A 57 -12.08 -7.16 -14.73
C GLU A 57 -13.19 -8.22 -14.84
N GLY A 58 -14.27 -7.89 -15.56
CA GLY A 58 -15.37 -8.85 -15.85
C GLY A 58 -14.99 -10.02 -16.77
N GLN A 59 -13.91 -9.91 -17.55
CA GLN A 59 -13.41 -11.05 -18.35
C GLN A 59 -12.52 -11.98 -17.51
N LEU A 60 -11.93 -11.46 -16.45
CA LEU A 60 -11.00 -12.18 -15.59
C LEU A 60 -11.67 -12.77 -14.35
N THR A 61 -12.99 -12.61 -14.18
CA THR A 61 -13.71 -13.01 -12.96
C THR A 61 -13.37 -14.44 -12.52
N GLU A 62 -13.39 -15.40 -13.44
CA GLU A 62 -13.08 -16.81 -13.14
C GLU A 62 -11.63 -17.01 -12.69
N LEU A 63 -10.67 -16.33 -13.33
CA LEU A 63 -9.27 -16.39 -12.94
C LEU A 63 -8.99 -15.64 -11.64
N LEU A 64 -9.71 -14.55 -11.37
CA LEU A 64 -9.61 -13.79 -10.12
C LEU A 64 -10.19 -14.60 -8.96
N THR A 65 -11.26 -15.36 -9.16
CA THR A 65 -11.77 -16.30 -8.15
C THR A 65 -10.73 -17.37 -7.82
N ARG A 66 -10.06 -17.95 -8.84
CA ARG A 66 -9.06 -19.01 -8.63
C ARG A 66 -7.72 -18.50 -8.11
N TYR A 67 -7.18 -17.44 -8.69
CA TYR A 67 -5.80 -16.98 -8.49
C TYR A 67 -5.70 -15.56 -7.92
N GLY A 68 -6.81 -14.86 -7.71
CA GLY A 68 -6.79 -13.51 -7.15
C GLY A 68 -6.14 -13.47 -5.77
N HIS A 69 -6.30 -14.52 -4.96
CA HIS A 69 -5.60 -14.67 -3.70
C HIS A 69 -4.08 -14.82 -3.89
N THR A 70 -3.60 -15.54 -4.91
CA THR A 70 -2.17 -15.69 -5.22
C THR A 70 -1.56 -14.43 -5.81
N LEU A 71 -2.34 -13.66 -6.57
CA LEU A 71 -1.95 -12.34 -7.06
C LEU A 71 -1.76 -11.36 -5.89
N ARG A 72 -2.65 -11.44 -4.89
CA ARG A 72 -2.54 -10.70 -3.62
C ARG A 72 -1.41 -11.23 -2.73
N ARG A 73 -1.08 -12.53 -2.80
CA ARG A 73 0.08 -13.14 -2.11
C ARG A 73 1.41 -12.53 -2.49
N GLN A 74 1.55 -11.83 -3.62
CA GLN A 74 2.82 -11.18 -3.99
C GLN A 74 3.11 -9.85 -3.27
N SER A 75 2.22 -9.32 -2.44
CA SER A 75 2.53 -8.17 -1.58
C SER A 75 2.16 -8.44 -0.12
N PHE A 76 3.04 -9.16 0.59
CA PHE A 76 3.05 -9.15 2.05
C PHE A 76 4.39 -8.61 2.55
N ARG A 77 4.39 -8.05 3.75
CA ARG A 77 5.61 -7.69 4.48
C ARG A 77 5.64 -8.44 5.81
N LEU A 78 6.85 -8.79 6.25
CA LEU A 78 7.10 -9.38 7.56
C LEU A 78 7.50 -8.25 8.52
N TYR A 79 6.80 -8.19 9.66
CA TYR A 79 7.08 -7.28 10.75
C TYR A 79 7.36 -8.10 12.01
N TRP A 80 7.96 -7.47 13.01
CA TRP A 80 8.21 -8.13 14.28
C TRP A 80 8.13 -7.13 15.44
N SER A 81 7.83 -7.64 16.63
CA SER A 81 7.82 -6.89 17.88
C SER A 81 8.42 -7.73 19.00
N ILE A 82 8.68 -7.10 20.14
CA ILE A 82 8.97 -7.79 21.40
C ILE A 82 7.70 -7.67 22.23
N ASP A 83 7.25 -8.79 22.79
CA ASP A 83 6.14 -8.81 23.73
C ASP A 83 6.61 -8.36 25.11
N ASP A 84 6.01 -7.31 25.66
CA ASP A 84 6.39 -6.74 26.96
C ASP A 84 6.18 -7.72 28.12
N GLU A 85 5.21 -8.63 28.02
CA GLU A 85 4.90 -9.59 29.09
C GLU A 85 5.83 -10.80 29.09
N THR A 86 6.17 -11.31 27.90
CA THR A 86 6.93 -12.56 27.75
C THR A 86 8.39 -12.33 27.34
N ASN A 87 8.75 -11.10 26.97
CA ASN A 87 10.04 -10.73 26.38
C ASN A 87 10.42 -11.62 25.18
N THR A 88 9.43 -12.14 24.46
CA THR A 88 9.62 -12.99 23.28
C THR A 88 9.38 -12.21 21.99
N LYS A 89 10.13 -12.56 20.94
CA LYS A 89 9.92 -11.97 19.61
C LYS A 89 8.66 -12.55 18.98
N LYS A 90 7.73 -11.67 18.60
CA LYS A 90 6.54 -12.01 17.81
C LYS A 90 6.73 -11.53 16.38
N PHE A 91 6.32 -12.36 15.42
CA PHE A 91 6.41 -12.06 13.99
C PHE A 91 5.02 -11.93 13.39
N TYR A 92 4.83 -10.92 12.55
CA TYR A 92 3.55 -10.60 11.92
C TYR A 92 3.72 -10.57 10.41
N ARG A 93 2.94 -11.40 9.73
CA ARG A 93 2.79 -11.33 8.28
C ARG A 93 1.61 -10.40 7.96
N VAL A 94 1.89 -9.26 7.34
CA VAL A 94 0.85 -8.30 6.93
C VAL A 94 0.72 -8.33 5.42
N GLU A 95 -0.42 -8.85 4.95
CA GLU A 95 -0.78 -8.84 3.54
C GLU A 95 -1.43 -7.51 3.16
N GLY A 96 -1.24 -7.10 1.91
CA GLY A 96 -1.81 -5.88 1.36
C GLY A 96 -0.75 -4.94 0.81
N LYS A 97 -1.16 -4.11 -0.14
CA LYS A 97 -0.26 -3.16 -0.81
C LYS A 97 0.12 -2.05 0.16
N VAL A 98 1.41 -1.72 0.25
CA VAL A 98 1.84 -0.49 0.92
C VAL A 98 1.47 0.70 0.05
N ILE A 99 0.66 1.59 0.60
CA ILE A 99 0.18 2.80 -0.08
C ILE A 99 0.84 4.06 0.46
N PHE A 100 1.43 3.98 1.65
CA PHE A 100 2.12 5.09 2.27
C PHE A 100 3.26 4.54 3.14
N GLN A 101 4.40 5.21 3.10
CA GLN A 101 5.53 4.97 3.97
C GLN A 101 6.21 6.31 4.23
N HIS A 102 6.31 6.68 5.50
CA HIS A 102 6.98 7.90 5.93
C HIS A 102 8.01 7.56 7.00
N ILE A 103 9.19 8.16 6.90
CA ILE A 103 10.25 8.02 7.91
C ILE A 103 10.38 9.38 8.57
N PHE A 104 10.22 9.41 9.88
CA PHE A 104 10.35 10.64 10.66
C PHE A 104 11.83 10.95 10.84
N TYR A 105 12.23 12.13 10.36
CA TYR A 105 13.60 12.60 10.52
C TYR A 105 13.56 13.82 11.43
N ASN A 106 14.38 13.80 12.49
CA ASN A 106 14.59 15.00 13.29
C ASN A 106 15.47 15.98 12.47
N LEU A 107 14.82 16.70 11.54
CA LEU A 107 15.43 17.72 10.71
C LEU A 107 15.68 18.96 11.55
N ARG A 108 16.77 18.95 12.32
CA ARG A 108 17.22 20.15 13.03
C ARG A 108 17.99 21.03 12.05
N ARG A 109 17.53 22.27 11.89
CA ARG A 109 18.36 23.33 11.33
C ARG A 109 19.28 23.79 12.45
N ASP A 110 20.58 23.68 12.21
CA ASP A 110 21.55 24.36 13.04
C ASP A 110 21.27 25.87 12.94
N THR A 111 20.92 26.50 14.06
CA THR A 111 20.58 27.93 14.14
C THR A 111 21.77 28.83 13.80
N ARG A 112 23.00 28.29 13.84
CA ARG A 112 24.23 29.03 13.60
C ARG A 112 24.75 28.90 12.17
N SER A 113 24.64 27.72 11.55
CA SER A 113 25.14 27.45 10.19
C SER A 113 24.06 27.40 9.11
N GLY A 114 22.79 27.33 9.48
CA GLY A 114 21.66 27.13 8.57
C GLY A 114 21.63 25.74 7.92
N LYS A 115 22.61 24.87 8.22
CA LYS A 115 22.67 23.51 7.66
C LYS A 115 21.65 22.61 8.33
N GLN A 116 20.94 21.83 7.52
CA GLN A 116 20.08 20.76 8.01
C GLN A 116 20.95 19.55 8.34
N HIS A 117 20.97 19.16 9.61
CA HIS A 117 21.57 17.90 10.00
C HIS A 117 20.47 16.85 10.04
N LYS A 118 20.57 15.85 9.16
CA LYS A 118 19.65 14.72 9.15
C LYS A 118 20.09 13.77 10.27
N ILE A 119 19.41 13.88 11.41
CA ILE A 119 19.60 12.93 12.52
C ILE A 119 19.06 11.56 12.06
N ASN A 120 19.65 10.49 12.61
CA ASN A 120 19.22 9.12 12.32
C ASN A 120 17.70 8.99 12.48
N PRO A 121 17.02 8.28 11.57
CA PRO A 121 15.59 8.10 11.66
C PRO A 121 15.25 7.20 12.85
N GLU A 122 14.40 7.70 13.74
CA GLU A 122 13.99 6.99 14.95
C GLU A 122 12.69 6.23 14.74
N GLU A 123 11.80 6.77 13.91
CA GLU A 123 10.47 6.21 13.66
C GLU A 123 10.11 6.15 12.17
N ARG A 124 9.26 5.17 11.83
CA ARG A 124 8.72 4.95 10.50
C ARG A 124 7.25 4.56 10.60
N LEU A 125 6.42 5.17 9.77
CA LEU A 125 5.00 4.85 9.63
C LEU A 125 4.75 4.19 8.28
N ILE A 126 4.02 3.08 8.26
CA ILE A 126 3.63 2.38 7.03
C ILE A 126 2.13 2.16 7.04
N VAL A 127 1.48 2.40 5.90
CA VAL A 127 0.05 2.08 5.71
C VAL A 127 -0.12 1.02 4.64
N HIS A 128 -0.72 -0.09 5.03
CA HIS A 128 -1.17 -1.14 4.13
C HIS A 128 -2.64 -0.95 3.76
N HIS A 129 -2.95 -1.14 2.48
CA HIS A 129 -4.32 -1.36 2.00
C HIS A 129 -4.55 -2.86 1.82
N GLN A 130 -5.52 -3.41 2.53
CA GLN A 130 -5.84 -4.85 2.56
C GLN A 130 -7.01 -5.22 1.63
N GLY A 131 -7.44 -4.30 0.77
CA GLY A 131 -8.61 -4.45 -0.09
C GLY A 131 -9.86 -3.76 0.48
N GLN A 132 -10.85 -3.52 -0.39
CA GLN A 132 -12.06 -2.76 -0.06
C GLN A 132 -11.71 -1.42 0.62
N ASP A 133 -12.37 -1.07 1.71
CA ASP A 133 -12.10 0.10 2.54
C ASP A 133 -11.37 -0.30 3.83
N THR A 134 -10.38 -1.20 3.73
CA THR A 134 -9.65 -1.73 4.89
C THR A 134 -8.17 -1.37 4.81
N PHE A 135 -7.71 -0.63 5.82
CA PHE A 135 -6.35 -0.16 5.97
C PHE A 135 -5.75 -0.64 7.29
N ARG A 136 -4.43 -0.68 7.35
CA ARG A 136 -3.69 -1.01 8.57
C ARG A 136 -2.45 -0.17 8.69
N ILE A 137 -2.24 0.37 9.87
CA ILE A 137 -1.06 1.16 10.20
C ILE A 137 -0.05 0.23 10.87
N VAL A 138 1.21 0.34 10.44
CA VAL A 138 2.35 -0.24 11.12
C VAL A 138 3.26 0.90 11.54
N SER A 139 3.33 1.13 12.84
CA SER A 139 4.26 2.09 13.44
C SER A 139 5.52 1.35 13.81
N GLN A 140 6.66 1.85 13.40
CA GLN A 140 7.96 1.24 13.60
C GLN A 140 8.89 2.19 14.31
N ALA A 141 9.70 1.67 15.22
CA ALA A 141 10.77 2.42 15.86
C ALA A 141 12.06 1.59 15.88
N ARG A 142 13.20 2.27 15.99
CA ARG A 142 14.50 1.61 16.15
C ARG A 142 14.72 1.21 17.60
N ILE A 143 15.31 0.04 17.79
CA ILE A 143 15.77 -0.36 19.12
C ILE A 143 17.03 0.44 19.47
N GLN A 144 16.98 1.08 20.63
CA GLN A 144 18.13 1.70 21.26
C GLN A 144 18.67 0.77 22.36
N PHE A 145 19.97 0.51 22.31
CA PHE A 145 20.68 -0.21 23.35
C PHE A 145 20.96 0.70 24.55
N ASN A 146 21.31 0.12 25.69
CA ASN A 146 21.58 0.84 26.94
C ASN A 146 22.74 1.83 26.84
N ASP A 147 23.65 1.64 25.90
CA ASP A 147 24.78 2.53 25.60
C ASP A 147 24.41 3.69 24.65
N GLY A 148 23.14 3.77 24.25
CA GLY A 148 22.61 4.78 23.34
C GLY A 148 22.81 4.44 21.86
N LEU A 149 23.48 3.33 21.52
CA LEU A 149 23.62 2.87 20.14
C LEU A 149 22.29 2.35 19.60
N LEU A 150 22.02 2.61 18.33
CA LEU A 150 20.86 2.04 17.65
C LEU A 150 21.24 0.69 17.05
N LEU A 151 20.28 -0.25 17.06
CA LEU A 151 20.42 -1.49 16.31
C LEU A 151 20.63 -1.16 14.83
N ASP A 152 21.72 -1.69 14.26
CA ASP A 152 22.07 -1.51 12.85
C ASP A 152 22.24 -2.87 12.16
N SER A 153 21.89 -2.93 10.89
CA SER A 153 21.94 -4.12 10.05
C SER A 153 21.98 -3.72 8.59
N HIS A 154 22.69 -4.49 7.77
CA HIS A 154 22.66 -4.34 6.32
C HIS A 154 21.26 -4.60 5.73
N GLN A 155 20.36 -5.24 6.48
CA GLN A 155 18.96 -5.40 6.11
C GLN A 155 18.08 -4.40 6.87
N ASP A 156 17.66 -3.33 6.18
CA ASP A 156 16.90 -2.23 6.78
C ASP A 156 15.62 -2.69 7.50
N ASP A 157 14.87 -3.67 6.97
CA ASP A 157 13.64 -4.11 7.64
C ASP A 157 13.88 -4.87 8.97
N SER A 158 15.10 -5.35 9.23
CA SER A 158 15.42 -6.13 10.44
C SER A 158 15.63 -5.29 11.71
N ILE A 159 15.87 -3.99 11.56
CA ILE A 159 16.19 -3.08 12.69
C ILE A 159 14.96 -2.37 13.27
N TRP A 160 13.81 -2.52 12.62
CA TRP A 160 12.57 -1.85 12.98
C TRP A 160 11.67 -2.77 13.80
N PHE A 161 11.47 -2.47 15.08
CA PHE A 161 10.41 -3.11 15.86
C PHE A 161 9.08 -2.44 15.55
N SER A 162 7.99 -3.20 15.54
CA SER A 162 6.71 -2.78 14.95
C SER A 162 5.55 -2.89 15.94
N SER A 163 4.67 -1.90 15.94
CA SER A 163 3.33 -1.96 16.51
C SER A 163 2.31 -1.89 15.38
N ILE A 164 1.31 -2.78 15.42
CA ILE A 164 0.35 -2.96 14.33
C ILE A 164 -1.04 -2.58 14.81
N SER A 165 -1.67 -1.62 14.12
CA SER A 165 -3.03 -1.20 14.45
C SER A 165 -4.06 -2.29 14.12
N PRO A 166 -5.24 -2.26 14.74
CA PRO A 166 -6.45 -2.89 14.19
C PRO A 166 -6.76 -2.39 12.77
N PRO A 167 -7.61 -3.10 12.00
CA PRO A 167 -8.07 -2.60 10.71
C PRO A 167 -8.85 -1.29 10.87
N LEU A 168 -8.66 -0.36 9.92
CA LEU A 168 -9.29 0.96 9.88
C LEU A 168 -9.97 1.18 8.52
N THR A 169 -11.07 1.93 8.50
CA THR A 169 -11.63 2.49 7.27
C THR A 169 -10.79 3.65 6.75
N GLY A 170 -10.95 4.06 5.49
CA GLY A 170 -10.26 5.24 4.95
C GLY A 170 -10.54 6.50 5.77
N LYS A 171 -11.78 6.67 6.25
CA LYS A 171 -12.16 7.78 7.14
C LYS A 171 -11.48 7.71 8.50
N GLN A 172 -11.43 6.51 9.10
CA GLN A 172 -10.76 6.30 10.37
C GLN A 172 -9.25 6.51 10.26
N LEU A 173 -8.64 6.07 9.16
CA LEU A 173 -7.22 6.26 8.86
C LEU A 173 -6.85 7.75 8.83
N VAL A 174 -7.59 8.57 8.08
CA VAL A 174 -7.36 10.01 7.98
C VAL A 174 -7.50 10.67 9.36
N CYS A 175 -8.60 10.39 10.08
CA CYS A 175 -8.84 10.95 11.41
C CYS A 175 -7.74 10.55 12.42
N HIS A 176 -7.29 9.30 12.37
CA HIS A 176 -6.22 8.82 13.24
C HIS A 176 -4.90 9.54 12.94
N LEU A 177 -4.55 9.72 11.66
CA LEU A 177 -3.29 10.36 11.27
C LEU A 177 -3.30 11.88 11.41
N ASP A 178 -4.46 12.53 11.37
CA ASP A 178 -4.59 13.95 11.73
C ASP A 178 -4.29 14.18 13.21
N LYS A 179 -4.81 13.31 14.09
CA LYS A 179 -4.51 13.33 15.52
C LYS A 179 -3.04 13.03 15.77
N ALA A 180 -2.52 11.96 15.17
CA ALA A 180 -1.11 11.60 15.28
C ALA A 180 -0.20 12.71 14.77
N GLY A 181 -0.54 13.40 13.69
CA GLY A 181 0.22 14.55 13.18
C GLY A 181 0.32 15.68 14.21
N THR A 182 -0.76 15.94 14.96
CA THR A 182 -0.78 16.96 16.02
C THR A 182 0.11 16.55 17.20
N GLU A 183 0.05 15.29 17.61
CA GLU A 183 0.90 14.73 18.68
C GLU A 183 2.37 14.73 18.27
N ILE A 184 2.66 14.24 17.06
CA ILE A 184 4.00 14.20 16.48
C ILE A 184 4.56 15.61 16.32
N ALA A 185 3.75 16.61 15.99
CA ALA A 185 4.24 17.98 15.84
C ALA A 185 4.88 18.56 17.12
N SER A 186 4.58 17.99 18.29
CA SER A 186 5.26 18.36 19.54
C SER A 186 6.73 17.90 19.60
N THR A 187 7.04 16.74 18.99
CA THR A 187 8.39 16.14 18.98
C THR A 187 9.12 16.45 17.67
N TRP A 188 8.43 16.37 16.55
CA TRP A 188 8.90 16.61 15.18
C TRP A 188 7.93 17.55 14.44
N PRO A 189 8.03 18.87 14.64
CA PRO A 189 7.09 19.85 14.08
C PRO A 189 6.93 19.73 12.55
N SER A 190 8.05 19.63 11.81
CA SER A 190 8.03 19.56 10.35
C SER A 190 7.27 18.34 9.83
N ASP A 191 7.56 17.16 10.38
CA ASP A 191 6.91 15.93 9.96
C ASP A 191 5.45 15.87 10.43
N GLY A 192 5.17 16.30 11.67
CA GLY A 192 3.82 16.33 12.23
C GLY A 192 2.86 17.21 11.42
N HIS A 193 3.33 18.39 11.00
CA HIS A 193 2.54 19.27 10.12
C HIS A 193 2.39 18.74 8.70
N ALA A 194 3.39 18.03 8.15
CA ALA A 194 3.33 17.50 6.79
C ALA A 194 2.49 16.22 6.68
N LEU A 195 2.44 15.40 7.74
CA LEU A 195 1.82 14.07 7.74
C LEU A 195 0.37 14.07 7.24
N PRO A 196 -0.54 14.97 7.70
CA PRO A 196 -1.91 15.07 7.20
C PRO A 196 -2.01 15.30 5.69
N PHE A 197 -1.11 16.11 5.12
CA PHE A 197 -1.06 16.35 3.68
C PHE A 197 -0.57 15.11 2.93
N LEU A 198 0.54 14.52 3.40
CA LEU A 198 1.20 13.40 2.74
C LEU A 198 0.30 12.15 2.69
N ILE A 199 -0.45 11.85 3.75
CA ILE A 199 -1.38 10.72 3.72
C ILE A 199 -2.52 10.94 2.72
N ARG A 200 -3.11 12.14 2.67
CA ARG A 200 -4.18 12.45 1.72
C ARG A 200 -3.67 12.38 0.29
N GLN A 201 -2.47 12.92 0.03
CA GLN A 201 -1.81 12.81 -1.27
C GLN A 201 -1.63 11.34 -1.68
N ALA A 202 -1.12 10.50 -0.80
CA ALA A 202 -0.92 9.08 -1.06
C ALA A 202 -2.24 8.35 -1.32
N MET A 203 -3.28 8.65 -0.54
CA MET A 203 -4.61 8.08 -0.74
C MET A 203 -5.18 8.43 -2.13
N LEU A 204 -5.13 9.70 -2.52
CA LEU A 204 -5.59 10.15 -3.84
C LEU A 204 -4.79 9.55 -5.00
N GLN A 205 -3.45 9.51 -4.89
CA GLN A 205 -2.58 8.91 -5.90
C GLN A 205 -2.86 7.41 -6.10
N HIS A 206 -3.36 6.75 -5.06
CA HIS A 206 -3.80 5.36 -5.12
C HIS A 206 -5.28 5.18 -5.45
N GLY A 207 -6.01 6.28 -5.70
CA GLY A 207 -7.39 6.28 -6.18
C GLY A 207 -8.43 6.10 -5.07
N PHE A 208 -8.08 6.37 -3.81
CA PHE A 208 -9.02 6.34 -2.70
C PHE A 208 -9.69 7.71 -2.54
N PRO A 209 -11.01 7.76 -2.34
CA PRO A 209 -11.70 9.01 -2.04
C PRO A 209 -11.30 9.52 -0.66
N VAL A 210 -11.19 10.83 -0.52
CA VAL A 210 -10.85 11.51 0.73
C VAL A 210 -11.80 12.69 0.91
N GLU A 211 -12.48 12.75 2.04
CA GLU A 211 -13.40 13.84 2.38
C GLU A 211 -12.64 15.17 2.60
N GLY A 212 -13.29 16.31 2.31
CA GLY A 212 -12.76 17.64 2.62
C GLY A 212 -11.70 18.17 1.64
N ILE A 213 -11.66 17.66 0.41
CA ILE A 213 -10.77 18.15 -0.66
C ILE A 213 -11.58 18.95 -1.66
N GLU A 214 -11.14 20.17 -1.93
CA GLU A 214 -11.66 20.96 -3.06
C GLU A 214 -11.00 20.48 -4.37
N GLU A 215 -11.83 20.12 -5.35
CA GLU A 215 -11.36 19.61 -6.64
C GLU A 215 -11.39 20.69 -7.72
N TYR A 216 -10.28 20.79 -8.48
CA TYR A 216 -10.15 21.67 -9.62
C TYR A 216 -9.89 20.80 -10.87
N PRO A 217 -10.95 20.36 -11.59
CA PRO A 217 -10.80 19.44 -12.70
C PRO A 217 -10.10 20.09 -13.89
N ALA A 218 -9.27 19.33 -14.58
CA ALA A 218 -8.63 19.79 -15.80
C ALA A 218 -9.62 19.78 -16.98
N GLN A 219 -9.55 20.79 -17.85
CA GLN A 219 -10.51 21.01 -18.96
C GLN A 219 -10.05 20.44 -20.32
N TRP A 220 -9.05 19.56 -20.35
CA TRP A 220 -8.49 19.02 -21.59
C TRP A 220 -9.22 17.77 -22.10
#